data_AF-A0A1C5LV43-F1
#
_entry.id   AF-A0A1C5LV43-F1
#
_cell.length_a   1.000
_cell.length_b   1.000
_cell.length_c   1.000
_cell.angle_alpha   90.00
_cell.angle_beta   90.00
_cell.angle_gamma   90.00
#
_symmetry.space_group_name_H-M   'P 1'
#
loop_
_entity.id
_entity.type
_entity.pdbx_description
1 polymer ?
#
loop_
_entity_poly.entity_id
_entity_poly.type
_entity_poly.pdbx_seq_one_letter_code
_entity_poly.pdbx_strand_id
1 'polypeptide(L)'
;MTKTKINTGAAVENHRQKDQGNVSPKWIEAIQRQVKIGDTVNVKTNKCCSVDEGMSGKSGVWRKGTVIGIFRNFVHVRLQSGVCESVLWADIMNGSTEDDDEEE
;
A
#
# COMPACT_ATOMS: atom_id res chain seq x y z
N MET A 1 -26.29 -11.96 -34.82
CA MET A 1 -25.84 -10.95 -33.86
C MET A 1 -25.95 -11.53 -32.46
N THR A 2 -24.83 -12.01 -31.91
CA THR A 2 -24.78 -12.72 -30.62
C THR A 2 -24.64 -11.69 -29.50
N LYS A 3 -25.62 -11.60 -28.59
CA LYS A 3 -25.56 -10.71 -27.43
C LYS A 3 -24.79 -11.41 -26.31
N THR A 4 -23.55 -11.00 -26.07
CA THR A 4 -22.78 -11.42 -24.89
C THR A 4 -23.33 -10.68 -23.67
N LYS A 5 -23.85 -11.43 -22.69
CA LYS A 5 -24.19 -10.90 -21.37
C LYS A 5 -22.91 -10.77 -20.56
N ILE A 6 -22.64 -9.57 -20.04
CA ILE A 6 -21.59 -9.30 -19.06
C ILE A 6 -22.18 -9.53 -17.67
N ASN A 7 -21.65 -10.53 -16.97
CA ASN A 7 -22.06 -10.87 -15.62
C ASN A 7 -21.30 -9.91 -14.68
N THR A 8 -21.90 -8.78 -14.32
CA THR A 8 -21.34 -7.91 -13.28
C THR A 8 -21.63 -8.52 -11.92
N GLY A 9 -20.87 -9.56 -11.58
CA GLY A 9 -20.85 -10.19 -10.27
C GLY A 9 -19.42 -10.17 -9.73
N ALA A 10 -18.82 -8.98 -9.57
CA ALA A 10 -17.67 -8.86 -8.71
C ALA A 10 -18.18 -9.02 -7.28
N ALA A 11 -17.94 -10.18 -6.68
CA ALA A 11 -18.13 -10.38 -5.25
C ALA A 11 -17.39 -9.24 -4.54
N VAL A 12 -18.13 -8.37 -3.86
CA VAL A 12 -17.55 -7.40 -2.94
C VAL A 12 -17.08 -8.24 -1.77
N GLU A 13 -15.90 -8.84 -1.90
CA GLU A 13 -15.22 -9.46 -0.79
C GLU A 13 -14.99 -8.34 0.22
N ASN A 14 -15.75 -8.39 1.31
CA ASN A 14 -15.52 -7.53 2.46
C ASN A 14 -14.14 -7.91 2.99
N HIS A 15 -13.10 -7.26 2.47
CA HIS A 15 -11.76 -7.31 3.01
C HIS A 15 -11.85 -6.75 4.42
N ARG A 16 -12.11 -7.65 5.38
CA ARG A 16 -12.01 -7.37 6.80
C ARG A 16 -10.59 -6.87 7.01
N GLN A 17 -10.44 -5.57 7.24
CA GLN A 17 -9.17 -4.98 7.67
C GLN A 17 -8.74 -5.81 8.88
N LYS A 18 -7.73 -6.67 8.70
CA LYS A 18 -7.09 -7.33 9.83
C LYS A 18 -6.55 -6.20 10.68
N ASP A 19 -7.09 -6.06 11.89
CA ASP A 19 -6.73 -5.05 12.86
C ASP A 19 -5.22 -4.92 12.89
N GLN A 20 -4.73 -3.81 12.35
CA GLN A 20 -3.35 -3.41 12.53
C GLN A 20 -3.20 -3.17 14.02
N GLY A 21 -2.44 -4.05 14.69
CA GLY A 21 -2.13 -3.92 16.11
C GLY A 21 -1.82 -2.46 16.43
N ASN A 22 -2.53 -1.94 17.42
CA ASN A 22 -2.64 -0.54 17.83
C ASN A 22 -1.45 0.35 17.39
N VAL A 23 -1.49 0.91 16.18
CA VAL A 23 -0.44 1.81 15.68
C VAL A 23 -0.48 3.07 16.53
N SER A 24 0.58 3.33 17.29
CA SER A 24 0.62 4.45 18.23
C SER A 24 0.56 5.79 17.48
N PRO A 25 -0.24 6.79 17.92
CA PRO A 25 -0.24 8.12 17.33
C PRO A 25 1.16 8.77 17.28
N LYS A 26 2.01 8.48 18.28
CA LYS A 26 3.40 8.97 18.32
C LYS A 26 4.24 8.45 17.15
N TRP A 27 4.01 7.20 16.73
CA TRP A 27 4.68 6.60 15.59
C TRP A 27 4.26 7.27 14.29
N ILE A 28 2.96 7.52 14.12
CA ILE A 28 2.42 8.22 12.94
C ILE A 28 3.02 9.63 12.85
N GLU A 29 3.06 10.37 13.95
CA GLU A 29 3.67 11.70 13.99
C GLU A 29 5.16 11.68 13.63
N ALA A 30 5.89 10.64 14.05
CA ALA A 30 7.31 10.49 13.69
C ALA A 30 7.49 10.29 12.18
N ILE A 31 6.71 9.40 11.57
CA ILE A 31 6.73 9.18 10.12
C ILE A 31 6.36 10.47 9.37
N GLN A 32 5.32 11.17 9.81
CA GLN A 32 4.87 12.42 9.17
C GLN A 32 5.95 13.51 9.14
N ARG A 33 6.84 13.54 10.14
CA ARG A 33 7.96 14.51 10.19
C ARG A 33 9.13 14.12 9.29
N GLN A 34 9.29 12.83 9.01
CA GLN A 34 10.44 12.30 8.28
C GLN A 34 10.19 12.25 6.77
N VAL A 35 8.99 11.81 6.37
CA VAL A 35 8.63 11.58 4.97
C VAL A 35 8.50 12.89 4.19
N LYS A 36 9.13 12.94 3.02
CA LYS A 36 9.11 14.07 2.07
C LYS A 36 8.70 13.60 0.68
N ILE A 37 8.23 14.54 -0.13
CA ILE A 37 7.99 14.29 -1.56
C ILE A 37 9.32 13.95 -2.22
N GLY A 38 9.34 12.87 -3.01
CA GLY A 38 10.53 12.30 -3.62
C GLY A 38 11.13 11.12 -2.86
N ASP A 39 10.77 10.92 -1.59
CA ASP A 39 11.28 9.78 -0.81
C ASP A 39 10.75 8.45 -1.37
N THR A 40 11.57 7.41 -1.27
CA THR A 40 11.13 6.04 -1.53
C THR A 40 10.74 5.39 -0.21
N VAL A 41 9.51 4.89 -0.14
CA VAL A 41 8.94 4.29 1.07
C VAL A 41 8.43 2.88 0.78
N ASN A 42 8.47 2.01 1.79
CA ASN A 42 7.79 0.72 1.74
C ASN A 42 6.33 0.92 2.19
N VAL A 43 5.39 0.57 1.32
CA VAL A 43 3.96 0.70 1.56
C VAL A 43 3.26 -0.65 1.54
N LYS A 44 2.36 -0.88 2.50
CA LYS A 44 1.49 -2.05 2.49
C LYS A 44 0.29 -1.76 1.62
N THR A 45 0.31 -2.26 0.39
CA THR A 45 -0.80 -2.04 -0.56
C THR A 45 -1.93 -3.00 -0.26
N ASN A 46 -3.11 -2.48 0.05
CA ASN A 46 -4.31 -3.30 0.27
C ASN A 46 -5.06 -3.62 -1.03
N LYS A 47 -4.78 -2.88 -2.11
CA LYS A 47 -5.36 -3.12 -3.43
C LYS A 47 -4.40 -3.94 -4.30
N CYS A 48 -4.96 -4.85 -5.09
CA CYS A 48 -4.24 -5.71 -6.05
C CYS A 48 -3.68 -4.89 -7.23
N CYS A 49 -2.74 -3.99 -6.98
CA CYS A 49 -2.12 -3.15 -8.00
C CYS A 49 -0.88 -3.86 -8.58
N SER A 50 -1.06 -5.06 -9.13
CA SER A 50 -0.03 -5.72 -9.93
C SER A 50 -0.35 -5.52 -11.41
N VAL A 51 0.64 -5.07 -12.18
CA VAL A 51 0.63 -5.15 -13.65
C VAL A 51 1.25 -6.48 -14.10
N ASP A 52 2.04 -7.12 -13.22
CA ASP A 52 2.61 -8.44 -13.44
C ASP A 52 1.56 -9.51 -13.16
N GLU A 53 1.23 -10.30 -14.17
CA GLU A 53 0.19 -11.33 -14.12
C GLU A 53 0.39 -12.32 -12.96
N GLY A 54 1.65 -12.58 -12.55
CA GLY A 54 2.02 -13.49 -11.45
C GLY A 54 1.78 -12.99 -10.03
N MET A 55 1.49 -11.69 -9.82
CA MET A 55 1.14 -11.13 -8.50
C MET A 55 -0.29 -10.58 -8.44
N SER A 56 -1.07 -10.78 -9.50
CA SER A 56 -2.50 -10.50 -9.48
C SER A 56 -3.17 -11.31 -8.34
N GLY A 57 -3.91 -10.63 -7.45
CA GLY A 57 -4.67 -11.27 -6.37
C GLY A 57 -4.04 -11.26 -4.96
N LYS A 58 -2.79 -10.79 -4.77
CA LYS A 58 -2.18 -10.70 -3.43
C LYS A 58 -2.37 -9.31 -2.79
N SER A 59 -3.31 -9.20 -1.86
CA SER A 59 -3.52 -8.02 -1.00
C SER A 59 -2.61 -8.04 0.24
N GLY A 60 -2.22 -6.87 0.75
CA GLY A 60 -1.45 -6.76 2.01
C GLY A 60 0.05 -7.00 1.86
N VAL A 61 0.57 -6.93 0.63
CA VAL A 61 1.99 -7.08 0.30
C VAL A 61 2.70 -5.72 0.41
N TRP A 62 3.93 -5.73 0.91
CA TRP A 62 4.80 -4.55 0.96
C TRP A 62 5.42 -4.27 -0.41
N ARG A 63 5.36 -3.02 -0.85
CA ARG A 63 5.92 -2.57 -2.14
C ARG A 63 6.65 -1.25 -1.97
N LYS A 64 7.68 -1.01 -2.78
CA LYS A 64 8.37 0.28 -2.84
C LYS A 64 7.57 1.26 -3.70
N GLY A 65 7.37 2.47 -3.19
CA GLY A 65 6.74 3.58 -3.91
C GLY A 65 7.45 4.90 -3.65
N THR A 66 7.46 5.78 -4.65
CA THR A 66 7.98 7.14 -4.51
C THR A 66 6.85 8.07 -4.05
N VAL A 67 7.07 8.85 -3.01
CA VAL A 67 6.10 9.82 -2.51
C VAL A 67 5.94 10.97 -3.51
N ILE A 68 4.72 11.16 -4.01
CA ILE A 68 4.36 12.19 -4.98
C ILE A 68 3.38 13.24 -4.42
N GLY A 69 2.87 13.03 -3.20
CA GLY A 69 2.02 13.99 -2.51
C GLY A 69 1.85 13.64 -1.04
N ILE A 70 1.75 14.66 -0.19
CA ILE A 70 1.61 14.52 1.26
C ILE A 70 0.32 15.25 1.69
N PHE A 71 -0.54 14.53 2.39
CA PHE A 71 -1.77 15.05 2.96
C PHE A 71 -1.86 14.73 4.45
N ARG A 72 -2.73 15.44 5.17
CA ARG A 72 -2.86 15.30 6.63
C ARG A 72 -3.05 13.84 7.07
N ASN A 73 -3.86 13.08 6.33
CA ASN A 73 -4.29 11.74 6.75
C ASN A 73 -3.65 10.60 5.94
N PHE A 74 -3.01 10.89 4.80
CA PHE A 74 -2.46 9.89 3.89
C PHE A 74 -1.37 10.50 3.00
N VAL A 75 -0.62 9.64 2.31
CA VAL A 75 0.33 10.03 1.26
C VAL A 75 -0.13 9.48 -0.08
N HIS A 76 0.24 10.17 -1.16
CA HIS A 76 0.19 9.60 -2.50
C HIS A 76 1.57 9.06 -2.86
N VAL A 77 1.60 7.81 -3.33
CA VAL A 77 2.81 7.17 -3.83
C VAL A 77 2.62 6.73 -5.27
N ARG A 78 3.68 6.83 -6.07
CA ARG A 78 3.78 6.14 -7.35
C ARG A 78 4.55 4.85 -7.12
N LEU A 79 3.88 3.71 -7.27
CA LEU A 79 4.52 2.40 -7.24
C LEU A 79 5.46 2.23 -8.44
N GLN A 80 6.40 1.30 -8.35
CA GLN A 80 7.29 0.97 -9.48
C GLN A 80 6.53 0.55 -10.75
N SER A 81 5.34 -0.03 -10.59
CA SER A 81 4.41 -0.33 -11.67
C SER A 81 3.87 0.90 -12.42
N GLY A 82 4.10 2.10 -11.91
CA GLY A 82 3.52 3.35 -12.42
C GLY A 82 2.14 3.67 -11.86
N VAL A 83 1.51 2.74 -11.13
CA VAL A 83 0.22 2.98 -10.46
C VAL A 83 0.39 3.99 -9.33
N CYS A 84 -0.49 4.97 -9.28
CA CYS A 84 -0.59 5.92 -8.17
C CYS A 84 -1.61 5.42 -7.14
N GLU A 85 -1.22 5.39 -5.87
CA GLU A 85 -2.07 4.92 -4.77
C GLU A 85 -2.06 5.90 -3.59
N SER A 86 -3.20 6.04 -2.92
CA SER A 86 -3.32 6.74 -1.65
C SER A 86 -3.12 5.75 -0.50
N VAL A 87 -2.12 5.99 0.35
CA VAL A 87 -1.68 5.08 1.40
C VAL A 87 -1.77 5.79 2.75
N LEU A 88 -2.35 5.12 3.75
CA LEU A 88 -2.42 5.65 5.11
C LEU A 88 -1.02 5.70 5.73
N TRP A 89 -0.80 6.66 6.63
CA TRP A 89 0.47 6.74 7.37
C TRP A 89 0.83 5.45 8.13
N ALA A 90 -0.18 4.73 8.63
CA ALA A 90 -0.03 3.44 9.32
C ALA A 90 0.44 2.30 8.40
N ASP A 91 0.25 2.44 7.08
CA ASP A 91 0.65 1.47 6.06
C ASP A 91 2.05 1.75 5.50
N ILE A 92 2.81 2.68 6.09
CA ILE A 92 4.17 3.02 5.68
C ILE A 92 5.16 2.47 6.70
N MET A 93 6.18 1.76 6.21
CA MET A 93 7.34 1.38 7.01
C MET A 93 8.49 2.35 6.69
N ASN A 94 9.05 2.97 7.73
CA ASN A 94 10.27 3.75 7.56
C ASN A 94 11.43 2.80 7.25
N GLY A 95 12.21 3.10 6.21
CA GLY A 95 13.38 2.32 5.79
C GLY A 95 14.52 2.29 6.81
N SER A 96 14.36 2.91 7.99
CA SER A 96 15.31 2.81 9.10
C SER A 96 15.12 1.55 9.96
N THR A 97 14.36 0.57 9.48
CA THR A 97 14.26 -0.77 10.06
C THR A 97 14.66 -1.75 8.96
N GLU A 98 15.90 -1.59 8.51
CA GLU A 98 16.69 -2.71 8.00
C GLU A 98 17.45 -3.25 9.23
N ASP A 99 17.59 -4.57 9.29
CA ASP A 99 18.18 -5.39 10.37
C ASP A 99 17.21 -5.80 11.48
N ASP A 100 16.39 -6.81 11.18
CA ASP A 100 16.27 -8.05 11.97
C ASP A 100 15.24 -8.93 11.27
N ASP A 101 15.70 -9.81 10.38
CA ASP A 101 15.12 -11.12 10.06
C ASP A 101 15.88 -11.72 8.85
N GLU A 102 17.17 -12.00 9.04
CA GLU A 102 17.81 -13.13 8.37
C GLU A 102 17.93 -14.26 9.40
N GLU A 103 16.88 -15.08 9.52
CA GLU A 103 17.02 -16.46 9.96
C GLU A 103 16.68 -17.38 8.78
N GLU A 104 17.71 -17.93 8.14
CA GLU A 104 17.90 -19.38 7.95
C GLU A 104 19.41 -19.72 7.91
#